data_AF-A0A918EJA1-F1
#
_entry.id   AF-A0A918EJA1-F1
#
_cell.length_a   1.000
_cell.length_b   1.000
_cell.length_c   1.000
_cell.angle_alpha   90.00
_cell.angle_beta   90.00
_cell.angle_gamma   90.00
#
_symmetry.space_group_name_H-M   'P 1'
#
loop_
_entity.id
_entity.type
_entity.pdbx_description
1 polymer ?
#
loop_
_entity_poly.entity_id
_entity_poly.type
_entity_poly.pdbx_seq_one_letter_code
_entity_poly.pdbx_strand_id
1 'polypeptide(L)' 'MSRLTVRTVEVTGDQVRVGDVIAVGGLPHTVSDVRQVRPDRRRLEFEDGNAYVLGRGRSIRVVRTSTDRGR' A
#
# COMPACT_ATOMS: atom_id res chain seq x y z
N MET A 1 -10.58 -5.94 -23.60
CA MET A 1 -10.91 -6.48 -22.26
C MET A 1 -9.77 -6.13 -21.30
N SER A 2 -10.07 -5.53 -20.15
CA SER A 2 -9.07 -5.22 -19.12
C SER A 2 -8.81 -6.49 -18.29
N ARG A 3 -7.56 -6.87 -18.07
CA ARG A 3 -7.22 -8.00 -17.19
C ARG A 3 -6.88 -7.49 -15.80
N LEU A 4 -7.50 -8.04 -14.76
CA LEU A 4 -7.09 -7.80 -13.38
C LEU A 4 -5.95 -8.75 -13.02
N THR A 5 -4.84 -8.19 -12.55
CA THR A 5 -3.69 -8.95 -12.05
C THR A 5 -3.47 -8.59 -10.59
N VAL A 6 -3.35 -9.61 -9.74
CA VAL A 6 -3.00 -9.48 -8.33
C VAL A 6 -1.56 -9.96 -8.16
N ARG A 7 -0.74 -9.17 -7.47
CA ARG A 7 0.65 -9.51 -7.19
C ARG A 7 1.09 -9.00 -5.82
N THR A 8 1.92 -9.77 -5.15
CA THR A 8 2.67 -9.30 -3.99
C THR A 8 3.94 -8.62 -4.48
N VAL A 9 4.16 -7.38 -4.08
CA VAL A 9 5.35 -6.60 -4.44
C VAL A 9 5.99 -6.02 -3.18
N GLU A 10 7.32 -5.95 -3.17
CA GLU A 10 8.06 -5.23 -2.16
C GLU A 10 8.28 -3.78 -2.63
N VAL A 11 7.89 -2.83 -1.80
CA VAL A 11 7.90 -1.40 -2.12
C VAL A 11 8.42 -0.60 -0.93
N THR A 12 8.90 0.61 -1.19
CA THR A 12 9.20 1.59 -0.15
C THR A 12 7.96 2.34 0.31
N GLY A 13 8.01 2.99 1.47
CA GLY A 13 6.86 3.72 2.01
C GLY A 13 6.34 4.83 1.09
N ASP A 14 7.19 5.36 0.21
CA ASP A 14 6.81 6.33 -0.81
C ASP A 14 6.12 5.74 -2.06
N GLN A 15 6.06 4.43 -2.16
CA GLN A 15 5.47 3.69 -3.27
C GLN A 15 4.16 2.97 -2.89
N VAL A 16 3.75 3.01 -1.62
CA VAL A 16 2.44 2.52 -1.15
C VAL A 16 1.32 3.37 -1.77
N ARG A 17 0.24 2.71 -2.17
CA ARG A 17 -0.92 3.30 -2.84
C ARG A 17 -2.20 2.94 -2.09
N VAL A 18 -3.22 3.81 -2.22
CA VAL A 18 -4.59 3.47 -1.82
C VAL A 18 -5.03 2.20 -2.56
N GLY A 19 -5.67 1.29 -1.83
CA GLY A 19 -6.09 -0.04 -2.29
C GLY A 19 -5.01 -1.13 -2.17
N ASP A 20 -3.78 -0.81 -1.79
CA ASP A 20 -2.80 -1.83 -1.41
C ASP A 20 -3.27 -2.55 -0.14
N VAL A 21 -3.03 -3.86 -0.06
CA VAL A 21 -3.24 -4.62 1.17
C VAL A 21 -1.90 -4.91 1.83
N ILE A 22 -1.79 -4.58 3.12
CA ILE A 22 -0.58 -4.69 3.92
C ILE A 22 -0.82 -5.62 5.10
N ALA A 23 0.09 -6.57 5.34
CA ALA A 23 0.03 -7.40 6.53
C ALA A 23 0.69 -6.69 7.72
N VAL A 24 -0.08 -6.31 8.74
CA VAL A 24 0.43 -5.75 10.00
C VAL A 24 0.15 -6.77 11.10
N GLY A 25 1.20 -7.25 11.79
CA GLY A 25 1.04 -8.31 12.80
C GLY A 25 0.45 -9.62 12.24
N GLY A 26 0.58 -9.86 10.93
CA GLY A 26 -0.01 -11.02 10.25
C GLY A 26 -1.47 -10.83 9.80
N LEU A 27 -2.10 -9.69 10.11
CA LEU A 27 -3.46 -9.38 9.68
C LEU A 27 -3.45 -8.47 8.45
N PRO A 28 -4.27 -8.75 7.42
CA PRO A 28 -4.35 -7.92 6.23
C PRO A 28 -5.16 -6.64 6.49
N HIS A 29 -4.61 -5.50 6.09
CA HIS A 29 -5.26 -4.20 6.15
C HIS A 29 -5.22 -3.52 4.78
N THR A 30 -6.38 -3.09 4.28
CA THR A 30 -6.48 -2.32 3.03
C THR A 30 -6.18 -0.85 3.31
N VAL A 31 -5.23 -0.27 2.57
CA VAL A 31 -4.91 1.16 2.65
C VAL A 31 -6.05 1.97 2.05
N SER A 32 -6.70 2.80 2.86
CA SER A 32 -7.76 3.72 2.45
C SER A 32 -7.24 5.12 2.14
N ASP A 33 -6.16 5.56 2.80
CA ASP A 33 -5.53 6.86 2.54
C ASP A 33 -4.01 6.82 2.76
N VAL A 34 -3.28 7.67 2.03
CA VAL A 34 -1.84 7.86 2.15
C VAL A 34 -1.53 9.35 2.23
N ARG A 35 -1.11 9.82 3.41
CA ARG A 35 -0.78 11.23 3.64
C ARG A 35 0.67 11.40 4.02
N GLN A 36 1.33 12.42 3.46
CA GLN A 36 2.64 12.82 3.95
C GLN A 36 2.50 13.56 5.28
N VAL A 37 3.21 13.11 6.31
CA VAL A 37 3.19 13.74 7.65
C VAL A 37 4.52 14.38 8.00
N ARG A 38 5.61 13.96 7.36
CA ARG A 38 6.95 14.58 7.40
C ARG A 38 7.62 14.37 6.04
N PRO A 39 8.69 15.13 5.70
CA PRO A 39 9.40 14.97 4.42
C PRO A 39 9.79 13.51 4.10
N ASP A 40 10.12 12.74 5.13
CA ASP A 40 10.58 11.34 5.06
C ASP A 40 9.55 10.33 5.57
N ARG A 41 8.31 10.74 5.92
CA ARG A 41 7.30 9.84 6.51
C ARG A 41 5.93 10.02 5.90
N ARG A 42 5.28 8.88 5.66
CA ARG A 42 3.88 8.81 5.26
C ARG A 42 3.05 8.09 6.31
N ARG A 43 1.86 8.61 6.58
CA ARG A 43 0.81 7.96 7.33
C ARG A 43 -0.08 7.21 6.34
N LEU A 44 -0.20 5.91 6.57
CA LEU A 44 -1.12 5.02 5.90
C LEU A 44 -2.34 4.91 6.82
N GLU A 45 -3.52 5.24 6.33
CA GLU A 45 -4.78 4.95 7.01
C GLU A 45 -5.39 3.73 6.35
N PHE A 46 -6.03 2.88 7.14
CA PHE A 46 -6.63 1.63 6.71
C PHE A 46 -8.16 1.69 6.80
N GLU A 47 -8.84 0.81 6.07
CA GLU A 47 -10.32 0.75 6.04
C GLU A 47 -10.94 0.43 7.42
N ASP A 48 -10.21 -0.25 8.29
CA ASP A 48 -10.63 -0.58 9.65
C ASP A 48 -10.39 0.55 10.67
N GLY A 49 -9.92 1.71 10.21
CA GLY A 49 -9.62 2.88 11.03
C GLY A 49 -8.24 2.87 11.68
N ASN A 50 -7.45 1.80 11.51
CA ASN A 50 -6.06 1.78 11.97
C ASN A 50 -5.19 2.72 11.11
N ALA A 51 -4.08 3.19 11.69
CA ALA A 51 -3.11 3.98 10.95
C ALA A 51 -1.68 3.58 11.29
N TYR A 52 -0.81 3.64 10.29
CA TYR A 52 0.61 3.31 10.43
C TYR A 52 1.49 4.38 9.80
N VAL A 53 2.52 4.83 10.52
CA VAL A 53 3.50 5.78 9.98
C VAL A 53 4.71 5.01 9.47
N LEU A 54 4.94 5.09 8.16
CA LEU A 54 6.02 4.42 7.47
C LEU A 54 7.07 5.45 7.01
N GLY A 55 8.34 5.18 7.34
CA GLY A 55 9.47 5.95 6.83
C GLY A 55 9.74 5.63 5.36
N ARG A 56 10.23 6.63 4.61
CA ARG A 56 10.46 6.55 3.16
C ARG A 56 11.31 5.35 2.76
N GLY A 57 12.43 5.11 3.43
CA GLY A 57 13.38 4.05 3.05
C GLY A 57 13.03 2.65 3.56
N ARG A 58 11.92 2.48 4.30
CA ARG A 58 11.56 1.18 4.84
C ARG A 58 10.79 0.38 3.80
N SER A 59 11.32 -0.78 3.42
CA SER A 59 10.62 -1.72 2.56
C SER A 59 9.44 -2.37 3.27
N ILE A 60 8.36 -2.58 2.53
CA ILE A 60 7.16 -3.27 2.98
C ILE A 60 6.58 -4.10 1.83
N ARG A 61 6.05 -5.28 2.13
CA ARG A 61 5.33 -6.09 1.15
C ARG A 61 3.88 -5.67 1.12
N VAL A 62 3.37 -5.45 -0.09
CA VAL A 62 1.97 -5.12 -0.34
C VAL A 62 1.40 -6.06 -1.39
N VAL A 63 0.13 -6.42 -1.24
CA VAL A 63 -0.64 -7.04 -2.31
C VAL A 63 -1.30 -5.92 -3.10
N ARG A 64 -1.04 -5.89 -4.41
CA ARG A 64 -1.54 -4.86 -5.32
C ARG A 64 -2.33 -5.47 -6.46
N THR A 65 -3.52 -4.92 -6.67
CA THR A 65 -4.35 -5.19 -7.84
C THR A 65 -4.07 -4.13 -8.90
N SER A 66 -3.77 -4.56 -10.13
CA SER A 66 -3.60 -3.66 -11.27
C SER A 66 -4.42 -4.15 -12.46
N THR A 67 -5.06 -3.21 -13.16
CA THR A 67 -5.69 -3.48 -14.45
C THR A 67 -4.64 -3.36 -15.54
N ASP A 68 -4.33 -4.46 -16.21
CA ASP A 68 -3.59 -4.44 -17.46
C ASP A 68 -4.57 -4.15 -18.61
N ARG A 69 -4.36 -3.04 -19.30
CA ARG A 69 -5.05 -2.77 -20.57
C ARG A 69 -4.13 -3.31 -21.66
N GLY A 70 -4.49 -4.48 -22.20
CA GLY A 70 -3.76 -5.10 -23.31
C GLY A 70 -3.48 -4.06 -24.39
N ARG A 71 -2.19 -3.92 -24.72
CA ARG A 71 -1.67 -2.96 -25.68
C ARG A 71 -1.87 -3.44 -27.11
#